data_AF-B5JF91-F1
#
_entry.id   AF-B5JF91-F1
#
_cell.length_a   1.000
_cell.length_b   1.000
_cell.length_c   1.000
_cell.angle_alpha   90.00
_cell.angle_beta   90.00
_cell.angle_gamma   90.00
#
_symmetry.space_group_name_H-M   'P 1'
#
loop_
_entity.id
_entity.type
_entity.pdbx_description
1 polymer ?
#
loop_
_entity_poly.entity_id
_entity_poly.type
_entity_poly.pdbx_seq_one_letter_code
_entity_poly.pdbx_strand_id
1 'polypeptide(L)' 'MNIEDIDHIYRDGRQYDRLFGEPNMPFWIDIIGACCAPVLELGCGTGKVTIPVAEAGYETVGIDLSSEAMLE' A
#
# COMPACT_ATOMS: atom_id res chain seq x y z
N MET A 1 2.87 -21.46 -10.74
CA MET A 1 2.88 -20.67 -9.50
C MET A 1 1.80 -21.27 -8.63
N ASN A 2 2.19 -21.97 -7.56
CA ASN A 2 1.23 -22.45 -6.56
C ASN A 2 0.90 -21.27 -5.60
N ILE A 3 -0.07 -21.45 -4.70
CA ILE A 3 -0.52 -20.37 -3.82
C ILE A 3 0.54 -20.01 -2.76
N GLU A 4 1.41 -20.95 -2.42
CA GLU A 4 2.51 -20.77 -1.45
C GLU A 4 3.63 -19.91 -2.05
N ASP A 5 3.92 -20.09 -3.36
CA ASP A 5 4.88 -19.26 -4.10
C ASP A 5 4.45 -17.78 -4.12
N ILE A 6 3.13 -17.53 -4.14
CA ILE A 6 2.56 -16.18 -4.14
C ILE A 6 2.64 -15.57 -2.73
N ASP A 7 2.36 -16.35 -1.68
CA ASP A 7 2.39 -15.88 -0.29
C ASP A 7 3.76 -15.29 0.09
N HIS A 8 4.86 -15.93 -0.36
CA HIS A 8 6.21 -15.43 -0.11
C HIS A 8 6.51 -14.07 -0.75
N ILE A 9 5.93 -13.77 -1.91
CA ILE A 9 6.14 -12.50 -2.61
C ILE A 9 5.47 -11.35 -1.87
N TYR A 10 4.28 -11.59 -1.30
CA TYR A 10 3.53 -10.55 -0.58
C TYR A 10 4.00 -10.35 0.87
N ARG A 11 4.68 -11.34 1.46
CA ARG A 11 5.21 -11.22 2.84
C ARG A 11 6.55 -10.49 2.93
N ASP A 12 7.35 -10.48 1.87
CA ASP A 12 8.59 -9.66 1.81
C ASP A 12 8.33 -8.42 0.96
N GLY A 13 8.13 -7.28 1.62
CA GLY A 13 7.87 -6.00 0.96
C GLY A 13 8.93 -5.62 -0.08
N ARG A 14 10.18 -6.05 0.10
CA ARG A 14 11.26 -5.76 -0.87
C ARG A 14 11.09 -6.55 -2.17
N GLN A 15 10.60 -7.78 -2.08
CA GLN A 15 10.31 -8.59 -3.27
C GLN A 15 9.08 -8.04 -4.00
N TYR A 16 8.04 -7.69 -3.25
CA TYR A 16 6.87 -7.02 -3.80
C TYR A 16 7.28 -5.73 -4.54
N ASP A 17 8.04 -4.85 -3.90
CA ASP A 17 8.46 -3.57 -4.47
C ASP A 17 9.30 -3.72 -5.74
N ARG A 18 10.10 -4.78 -5.82
CA ARG A 18 10.93 -5.10 -6.99
C ARG A 18 10.13 -5.66 -8.15
N LEU A 19 9.10 -6.45 -7.88
CA LEU A 19 8.33 -7.18 -8.89
C LEU A 19 7.15 -6.35 -9.42
N PHE A 20 6.57 -5.51 -8.58
CA PHE A 20 5.42 -4.68 -8.92
C PHE A 20 5.82 -3.23 -8.98
N GLY A 21 5.41 -2.54 -10.05
CA GLY A 21 5.73 -1.13 -10.26
C GLY A 21 5.01 -0.19 -9.29
N GLU A 22 5.01 1.09 -9.64
CA GLU A 22 4.30 2.10 -8.86
C GLU A 22 2.78 2.03 -9.08
N PRO A 23 1.97 2.30 -8.04
CA PRO A 23 0.53 2.37 -8.19
C PRO A 23 0.10 3.58 -9.03
N ASN A 24 -1.08 3.50 -9.65
CA ASN A 24 -1.68 4.64 -10.33
C ASN A 24 -2.24 5.64 -9.30
N MET A 25 -1.38 6.57 -8.86
CA MET A 25 -1.76 7.54 -7.82
C MET A 25 -2.95 8.44 -8.19
N PRO A 26 -3.07 8.98 -9.43
CA PRO A 26 -4.25 9.76 -9.82
C PRO A 26 -5.58 9.05 -9.54
N PHE A 27 -5.66 7.75 -9.82
CA PHE A 27 -6.87 6.96 -9.55
C PHE A 27 -7.23 6.97 -8.06
N TRP A 28 -6.25 6.78 -7.17
CA TRP A 28 -6.48 6.77 -5.73
C TRP A 28 -6.86 8.16 -5.20
N ILE A 29 -6.17 9.21 -5.63
CA ILE A 29 -6.45 10.59 -5.22
C ILE A 29 -7.84 11.03 -5.69
N ASP A 30 -8.25 10.69 -6.91
CA ASP A 30 -9.59 11.01 -7.42
C ASP A 30 -10.70 10.36 -6.58
N ILE A 31 -10.51 9.09 -6.17
CA ILE A 31 -11.44 8.38 -5.29
C ILE A 31 -11.51 9.03 -3.91
N ILE A 32 -10.37 9.34 -3.31
CA ILE A 32 -10.30 9.93 -1.97
C ILE A 32 -10.96 11.32 -1.97
N GLY A 33 -10.67 12.14 -2.99
CA GLY A 33 -11.26 13.48 -3.14
C GLY A 33 -12.78 13.47 -3.32
N ALA A 34 -13.35 12.40 -3.89
CA ALA A 34 -14.78 12.25 -4.08
C ALA A 34 -15.53 11.68 -2.86
N CYS A 35 -14.85 10.92 -1.99
CA CYS A 35 -15.47 10.19 -0.89
C CYS A 35 -15.34 10.93 0.46
N CYS A 36 -14.14 10.91 1.08
CA CYS A 36 -13.90 11.49 2.42
C CYS A 36 -12.44 11.32 2.91
N ALA A 37 -12.08 12.17 3.88
CA ALA A 37 -10.92 12.04 4.79
C ALA A 37 -11.42 11.94 6.25
N PRO A 38 -10.73 11.24 7.17
CA PRO A 38 -9.43 10.57 7.02
C PRO A 38 -9.49 9.24 6.25
N VAL A 39 -8.35 8.79 5.71
CA VAL A 39 -8.17 7.58 4.88
C VAL A 39 -7.64 6.41 5.72
N LEU A 40 -8.22 5.23 5.53
CA LEU A 40 -7.70 3.96 6.07
C LEU A 40 -7.35 3.01 4.92
N GLU A 41 -6.09 2.59 4.84
CA GLU A 41 -5.62 1.57 3.89
C GLU A 41 -5.40 0.23 4.62
N LEU A 42 -6.10 -0.81 4.17
CA LEU A 42 -5.96 -2.17 4.68
C LEU A 42 -5.03 -2.96 3.76
N GLY A 43 -4.02 -3.60 4.33
CA GLY A 43 -2.97 -4.28 3.58
C GLY A 43 -2.00 -3.30 2.93
N CYS A 44 -1.57 -2.27 3.69
CA CYS A 44 -0.75 -1.18 3.14
C CYS A 44 0.68 -1.60 2.73
N GLY A 45 1.17 -2.75 3.20
CA GLY A 45 2.52 -3.24 2.95
C GLY A 45 3.58 -2.15 3.17
N THR A 46 4.40 -1.92 2.15
CA THR A 46 5.49 -0.92 2.16
C THR A 46 5.00 0.53 2.06
N GLY A 47 3.68 0.75 1.95
CA GLY A 47 3.08 2.07 1.93
C GLY A 47 3.12 2.76 0.57
N LYS A 48 3.29 2.02 -0.54
CA LYS A 48 3.31 2.59 -1.91
C LYS A 48 2.11 3.47 -2.27
N VAL A 49 0.95 3.24 -1.65
CA VAL A 49 -0.22 4.12 -1.78
C VAL A 49 -0.36 5.01 -0.53
N THR A 50 -0.23 4.44 0.66
CA THR A 50 -0.42 5.15 1.94
C THR A 50 0.44 6.40 2.05
N ILE A 51 1.74 6.29 1.73
CA ILE A 51 2.72 7.37 1.91
C ILE A 51 2.42 8.52 0.94
N PRO A 52 2.28 8.31 -0.39
CA PRO A 52 1.92 9.40 -1.29
C PRO A 52 0.56 10.04 -0.98
N VAL A 53 -0.42 9.29 -0.48
CA VAL A 53 -1.71 9.85 -0.03
C VAL A 53 -1.51 10.77 1.17
N ALA A 54 -0.71 10.37 2.15
CA ALA A 54 -0.38 11.21 3.29
C ALA A 54 0.41 12.47 2.87
N GLU A 55 1.38 12.33 1.96
CA GLU A 55 2.14 13.44 1.39
C GLU A 55 1.27 14.42 0.59
N ALA A 56 0.19 13.93 -0.02
CA ALA A 56 -0.82 14.76 -0.69
C ALA A 56 -1.71 15.55 0.31
N GLY A 57 -1.52 15.38 1.62
CA GLY A 57 -2.16 16.17 2.67
C GLY A 57 -3.42 15.54 3.26
N TYR A 58 -3.73 14.29 2.93
CA TYR A 58 -4.83 13.55 3.53
C TYR A 58 -4.38 12.91 4.85
N GLU A 59 -5.14 13.12 5.93
CA GLU A 59 -4.95 12.37 7.17
C GLU A 59 -5.17 10.87 6.89
N THR A 60 -4.13 10.06 7.06
CA THR A 60 -4.09 8.69 6.53
C THR A 60 -3.49 7.72 7.56
N VAL A 61 -4.11 6.55 7.70
CA VAL A 61 -3.61 5.42 8.49
C VAL A 61 -3.50 4.20 7.57
N GLY A 62 -2.32 3.58 7.53
CA GLY A 62 -2.10 2.27 6.90
C GLY A 62 -2.01 1.18 7.96
N ILE A 63 -2.65 0.03 7.72
CA ILE A 63 -2.52 -1.16 8.55
C ILE A 63 -2.19 -2.36 7.66
N ASP A 64 -1.16 -3.10 8.03
CA ASP A 64 -0.84 -4.40 7.43
C ASP A 64 -0.70 -5.46 8.52
N LEU A 65 -1.01 -6.71 8.17
CA LEU A 65 -0.84 -7.85 9.07
C LEU A 65 0.61 -8.33 9.11
N SER A 66 1.37 -8.09 8.04
CA SER A 66 2.76 -8.50 7.90
C SER A 66 3.67 -7.43 8.50
N SER A 67 4.30 -7.75 9.64
CA SER A 67 5.33 -6.88 10.22
C SER A 67 6.55 -6.74 9.30
N GLU A 68 6.81 -7.74 8.45
CA GLU A 68 7.98 -7.80 7.55
C GLU A 68 7.79 -7.04 6.23
N ALA A 69 6.54 -6.75 5.82
CA ALA A 69 6.28 -5.95 4.62
C ALA A 69 6.09 -4.46 4.93
N MET A 70 5.96 -4.08 6.20
CA MET A 70 6.00 -2.68 6.63
C MET A 70 7.43 -2.14 6.53
N LEU A 71 7.58 -0.85 6.24
CA LEU A 71 8.87 -0.17 6.36
C LEU A 71 9.32 -0.20 7.83
N GLU A 72 10.54 -0.68 8.09
CA GLU A 72 11.25 -0.45 9.36
C GLU A 72 11.76 1.00 9.45
#